data_AF-A0A356IAT5-F1
#
_entry.id   AF-A0A356IAT5-F1
#
_cell.length_a   1.000
_cell.length_b   1.000
_cell.length_c   1.000
_cell.angle_alpha   90.00
_cell.angle_beta   90.00
_cell.angle_gamma   90.00
#
_symmetry.space_group_name_H-M   'P 1'
#
loop_
_entity.id
_entity.type
_entity.pdbx_description
1 polymer ?
#
loop_
_entity_poly.entity_id
_entity_poly.type
_entity_poly.pdbx_seq_one_letter_code
_entity_poly.pdbx_strand_id
1 'polypeptide(L)' 'LAKNVADTIPNAELVLIDNVGHIPHLEAPDQFHAELIRFLKSDPVPETNDTGRH' A
#
# COMPACT_ATOMS: atom_id res chain seq x y z
N LEU A 1 -9.30 4.94 -11.52
CA LEU A 1 -7.85 5.27 -11.45
C LEU A 1 -7.14 4.48 -10.35
N ALA A 2 -7.57 4.57 -9.09
CA ALA A 2 -6.90 3.89 -7.96
C ALA A 2 -6.69 2.38 -8.17
N LYS A 3 -7.71 1.64 -8.61
CA LYS A 3 -7.59 0.21 -8.91
C LYS A 3 -6.51 -0.08 -9.97
N ASN A 4 -6.49 0.69 -11.06
CA ASN A 4 -5.50 0.50 -12.11
C ASN A 4 -4.06 0.73 -11.60
N VAL A 5 -3.85 1.73 -10.73
CA VAL A 5 -2.54 1.96 -10.12
C VAL A 5 -2.11 0.75 -9.29
N ALA A 6 -2.98 0.26 -8.41
CA ALA A 6 -2.70 -0.91 -7.59
C ALA A 6 -2.44 -2.18 -8.41
N ASP A 7 -3.18 -2.38 -9.50
CA ASP A 7 -2.98 -3.52 -10.40
C ASP A 7 -1.63 -3.45 -11.17
N THR A 8 -0.99 -2.27 -11.25
CA THR A 8 0.22 -2.06 -12.07
C THR A 8 1.52 -1.95 -11.28
N ILE A 9 1.46 -1.68 -9.96
CA ILE A 9 2.64 -1.58 -9.11
C ILE A 9 2.86 -2.91 -8.40
N PRO A 10 3.99 -3.60 -8.61
CA PRO A 10 4.27 -4.85 -7.91
C PRO A 10 4.24 -4.67 -6.39
N ASN A 11 3.58 -5.61 -5.70
CA ASN A 11 3.45 -5.64 -4.24
C ASN A 11 2.70 -4.42 -3.64
N ALA A 12 1.96 -3.67 -4.45
CA ALA A 12 1.09 -2.61 -3.95
C ALA A 12 -0.25 -3.17 -3.45
N GLU A 13 -0.83 -2.49 -2.48
CA GLU A 13 -2.19 -2.75 -1.98
C GLU A 13 -3.02 -1.46 -2.08
N LEU A 14 -4.29 -1.58 -2.51
CA LEU A 14 -5.26 -0.50 -2.44
C LEU A 14 -6.13 -0.64 -1.20
N VAL A 15 -6.01 0.33 -0.30
CA VAL A 15 -6.91 0.48 0.86
C VAL A 15 -7.84 1.67 0.61
N LEU A 16 -9.15 1.44 0.67
CA LEU A 16 -10.17 2.48 0.55
C LEU A 16 -10.62 2.92 1.95
N ILE A 17 -10.68 4.23 2.18
CA ILE A 17 -11.23 4.82 3.40
C ILE A 17 -12.51 5.56 3.03
N ASP A 18 -13.64 5.11 3.57
CA ASP A 18 -14.96 5.67 3.25
C ASP A 18 -15.13 7.09 3.78
N ASN A 19 -15.87 7.92 3.02
CA ASN A 19 -16.21 9.31 3.37
C ASN A 19 -15.01 10.25 3.60
N VAL A 20 -13.87 9.98 2.94
CA VAL A 20 -12.66 10.80 3.02
C VAL A 20 -12.32 11.42 1.67
N GLY A 21 -11.95 12.70 1.68
CA GLY A 21 -11.57 13.46 0.50
C GLY A 21 -10.09 13.31 0.14
N HIS A 22 -9.43 14.45 -0.06
CA HIS A 22 -8.08 14.50 -0.64
C HIS A 22 -6.96 14.26 0.39
N ILE A 23 -7.21 14.52 1.66
CA ILE A 23 -6.18 14.61 2.69
C ILE A 23 -6.47 13.61 3.82
N PRO A 24 -6.35 12.30 3.57
CA PRO A 24 -6.75 11.26 4.52
C PRO A 24 -6.03 11.31 5.87
N HIS A 25 -4.78 11.79 5.90
CA HIS A 25 -4.02 11.94 7.15
C HIS A 25 -4.51 13.10 8.04
N LEU A 26 -5.31 14.04 7.50
CA LEU A 26 -5.98 15.09 8.28
C LEU A 26 -7.46 14.76 8.53
N GLU A 27 -8.14 14.19 7.54
CA GLU A 27 -9.59 13.93 7.58
C GLU A 27 -9.94 12.66 8.38
N ALA A 28 -9.10 11.63 8.32
CA ALA A 28 -9.28 10.36 9.03
C ALA A 28 -7.94 9.84 9.60
N PRO A 29 -7.30 10.60 10.52
CA PRO A 29 -5.95 10.29 11.00
C PRO A 29 -5.85 8.89 11.60
N ASP A 30 -6.83 8.45 12.38
CA ASP A 30 -6.77 7.14 13.04
C ASP A 30 -6.77 5.98 12.05
N GLN A 31 -7.63 6.04 11.03
CA GLN A 31 -7.71 5.01 9.98
C GLN A 31 -6.46 5.04 9.10
N PHE A 32 -6.01 6.23 8.71
CA PHE A 32 -4.79 6.38 7.91
C PHE A 32 -3.56 5.84 8.65
N HIS A 33 -3.37 6.22 9.93
CA HIS A 33 -2.22 5.77 10.72
C HIS A 33 -2.26 4.27 11.00
N ALA A 34 -3.43 3.69 11.25
CA ALA A 34 -3.57 2.24 11.46
C ALA A 34 -3.06 1.45 10.24
N GLU A 35 -3.48 1.85 9.04
CA GLU A 35 -3.08 1.21 7.79
C GLU A 35 -1.60 1.43 7.45
N LEU A 36 -1.08 2.64 7.70
CA LEU A 36 0.36 2.93 7.56
C LEU A 36 1.21 2.07 8.50
N ILE A 37 0.81 1.94 9.77
CA ILE A 37 1.53 1.11 10.74
C ILE A 37 1.46 -0.37 10.36
N ARG A 38 0.31 -0.84 9.83
CA ARG A 38 0.15 -2.20 9.31
C ARG A 38 1.14 -2.48 8.18
N PHE A 39 1.23 -1.57 7.22
CA PHE A 39 2.20 -1.67 6.11
C PHE A 39 3.66 -1.68 6.62
N LEU A 40 4.03 -0.78 7.53
CA LEU A 40 5.40 -0.73 8.05
C LEU A 40 5.81 -1.96 8.88
N LYS A 41 4.83 -2.71 9.40
CA LYS A 41 5.04 -3.96 10.14
C LYS A 41 4.87 -5.22 9.27
N SER A 42 4.45 -5.09 8.02
CA SER A 42 4.32 -6.26 7.15
C SER A 42 5.69 -6.84 6.83
N ASP A 43 5.74 -8.14 6.56
CA ASP A 43 6.98 -8.78 6.16
C ASP A 43 7.55 -8.08 4.92
N PRO A 44 8.88 -7.86 4.86
CA PRO A 44 9.51 -7.34 3.66
C PRO A 44 9.21 -8.30 2.51
N VAL A 45 8.91 -7.74 1.34
CA VAL A 45 8.74 -8.54 0.13
C VAL A 45 10.02 -9.37 -0.04
N PRO A 46 9.92 -10.71 -0.16
CA PRO A 46 11.11 -11.54 -0.32
C PRO A 46 11.87 -11.08 -1.56
N GLU A 47 13.17 -10.83 -1.40
CA GLU A 47 14.09 -10.54 -2.49
C GLU A 47 13.90 -11.63 -3.56
N THR A 48 13.45 -11.23 -4.75
CA THR A 48 13.45 -12.13 -5.90
C THR A 48 14.91 -12.39 -6.24
N ASN A 49 15.47 -13.50 -5.75
CA ASN A 49 16.77 -13.98 -6.20
C ASN A 49 16.70 -14.20 -7.71
N ASP A 50 17.16 -13.23 -8.50
CA ASP A 50 17.37 -13.37 -9.94
C ASP A 50 18.51 -14.38 -10.17
N THR A 51 18.18 -15.65 -9.98
CA THR A 51 19.08 -16.78 -10.21
C THR A 51 18.75 -17.35 -11.58
N GLY A 52 19.17 -16.64 -12.62
CA GLY A 52 19.39 -17.28 -13.91
C GLY A 52 19.01 -16.46 -15.13
N ARG A 53 20.02 -15.75 -15.67
CA ARG A 53 20.36 -15.84 -17.10
C ARG A 53 21.89 -15.82 -17.27
N HIS A 54 22.46 -17.02 -17.35
CA HIS A 54 23.65 -17.31 -18.17
C HIS A 54 23.21 -17.45 -19.62
#